data_AF-A0A6C0IEG1-F1
#
_entry.id   AF-A0A6C0IEG1-F1
#
_cell.length_a   1.000
_cell.length_b   1.000
_cell.length_c   1.000
_cell.angle_alpha   90.00
_cell.angle_beta   90.00
_cell.angle_gamma   90.00
#
_symmetry.space_group_name_H-M   'P 1'
#
loop_
_entity.id
_entity.type
_entity.pdbx_description
1 polymer ?
#
loop_
_entity_poly.entity_id
_entity_poly.type
_entity_poly.pdbx_seq_one_letter_code
_entity_poly.pdbx_strand_id
1 'polypeptide(L)'
;MTTTKQDRKYDKMNEYVFSLFNVFKIIYRKAEKQKEQRMKAIALTIYNYVVKLSKDNNIDLNTAEEVETDTINLIPFFEYVSFYNIEFYDFKNIEITDVDINDAKDLERFVLSHVYYITQK
;
A
#
# COMPACT_ATOMS: atom_id res chain seq x y z
N MET A 1 11.49 -18.81 28.34
CA MET A 1 11.85 -18.75 26.90
C MET A 1 11.03 -17.64 26.26
N THR A 2 11.61 -16.46 26.13
CA THR A 2 11.00 -15.29 25.48
C THR A 2 11.37 -15.33 24.00
N THR A 3 10.47 -15.86 23.18
CA THR A 3 10.62 -15.83 21.72
C THR A 3 10.47 -14.39 21.24
N THR A 4 11.55 -13.84 20.69
CA THR A 4 11.65 -12.52 20.08
C THR A 4 10.57 -12.34 19.00
N LYS A 5 9.82 -11.25 19.10
CA LYS A 5 8.65 -10.89 18.26
C LYS A 5 9.00 -10.54 16.80
N GLN A 6 10.24 -10.77 16.35
CA GLN A 6 10.84 -10.04 15.23
C GLN A 6 11.05 -10.86 13.93
N ASP A 7 10.74 -12.16 13.93
CA ASP A 7 10.98 -13.05 12.77
C ASP A 7 9.71 -13.63 12.11
N ARG A 8 8.51 -13.17 12.49
CA ARG A 8 7.29 -13.69 11.86
C ARG A 8 7.04 -12.98 10.52
N LYS A 9 7.10 -13.75 9.44
CA LYS A 9 6.60 -13.31 8.13
C LYS A 9 5.08 -13.31 8.14
N TYR A 10 4.49 -12.30 7.52
CA TYR A 10 3.06 -12.24 7.25
C TYR A 10 2.67 -13.33 6.24
N ASP A 11 1.67 -14.14 6.57
CA ASP A 11 1.28 -15.35 5.84
C ASP A 11 0.30 -15.07 4.68
N LYS A 12 -0.42 -13.94 4.72
CA LYS A 12 -1.38 -13.54 3.69
C LYS A 12 -0.86 -12.50 2.70
N MET A 13 0.42 -12.59 2.31
CA MET A 13 1.03 -11.59 1.42
C MET A 13 0.33 -11.43 0.07
N ASN A 14 -0.22 -12.51 -0.49
CA ASN A 14 -1.00 -12.46 -1.73
C ASN A 14 -2.21 -11.55 -1.60
N GLU A 15 -3.02 -11.76 -0.57
CA GLU A 15 -4.24 -10.98 -0.31
C GLU A 15 -3.92 -9.50 -0.10
N TYR A 16 -2.85 -9.22 0.65
CA TYR A 16 -2.36 -7.87 0.88
C TYR A 16 -1.90 -7.18 -0.42
N VAL A 17 -1.06 -7.84 -1.22
CA VAL A 17 -0.56 -7.30 -2.49
C VAL A 17 -1.71 -7.05 -3.47
N PHE A 18 -2.67 -7.97 -3.57
CA PHE A 18 -3.84 -7.77 -4.42
C PHE A 18 -4.75 -6.64 -3.93
N SER A 19 -4.93 -6.49 -2.61
CA SER A 19 -5.66 -5.36 -2.03
C SER A 19 -5.02 -4.03 -2.46
N LEU A 20 -3.69 -3.89 -2.32
CA LEU A 20 -2.97 -2.68 -2.77
C LEU A 20 -3.00 -2.48 -4.29
N PHE A 21 -2.90 -3.56 -5.07
CA PHE A 21 -2.99 -3.48 -6.52
C PHE A 21 -4.36 -2.96 -6.96
N ASN A 22 -5.41 -3.38 -6.28
CA ASN A 22 -6.79 -2.92 -6.52
C ASN A 22 -6.97 -1.45 -6.11
N VAL A 23 -6.36 -1.02 -5.00
CA VAL A 23 -6.27 0.41 -4.63
C VAL A 23 -5.63 1.22 -5.77
N PHE A 24 -4.48 0.78 -6.28
CA PHE A 24 -3.82 1.43 -7.41
C PHE A 24 -4.76 1.56 -8.61
N LYS A 25 -5.40 0.46 -9.06
CA LYS A 25 -6.27 0.44 -10.25
C LYS A 25 -7.38 1.50 -10.14
N ILE A 26 -8.02 1.59 -8.98
CA ILE A 26 -9.12 2.54 -8.74
C ILE A 26 -8.63 3.98 -8.67
N ILE A 27 -7.55 4.26 -7.93
CA ILE A 27 -6.99 5.61 -7.83
C ILE A 27 -6.50 6.08 -9.20
N TYR A 28 -5.83 5.22 -9.96
CA TYR A 28 -5.34 5.54 -11.30
C TYR A 28 -6.51 5.85 -12.26
N ARG A 29 -7.54 4.99 -12.28
CA ARG A 29 -8.76 5.22 -13.09
C ARG A 29 -9.44 6.54 -12.74
N LYS A 30 -9.50 6.88 -11.44
CA LYS A 30 -10.06 8.15 -10.97
C LYS A 30 -9.20 9.34 -11.38
N ALA A 31 -7.89 9.24 -11.24
CA ALA A 31 -6.94 10.28 -11.63
C ALA A 31 -7.01 10.59 -13.14
N GLU A 32 -7.11 9.56 -13.98
CA GLU A 32 -7.27 9.71 -15.43
C GLU A 32 -8.58 10.42 -15.79
N LYS A 33 -9.70 10.00 -15.19
CA LYS A 33 -11.01 10.64 -15.39
C LYS A 33 -11.02 12.10 -14.96
N GLN A 34 -10.34 12.42 -13.87
CA GLN A 34 -10.29 13.77 -13.28
C GLN A 34 -9.16 14.64 -13.83
N LYS A 35 -8.26 14.07 -14.66
CA LYS A 35 -7.04 14.71 -15.14
C LYS A 35 -6.15 15.26 -14.01
N GLU A 36 -6.14 14.59 -12.86
CA GLU A 36 -5.45 15.03 -11.65
C GLU A 36 -4.06 14.40 -11.59
N GLN A 37 -3.04 15.19 -11.94
CA GLN A 37 -1.67 14.70 -12.08
C GLN A 37 -1.05 14.25 -10.74
N ARG A 38 -1.43 14.87 -9.62
CA ARG A 38 -0.89 14.49 -8.31
C ARG A 38 -1.41 13.12 -7.90
N MET A 39 -2.71 12.86 -8.06
CA MET A 39 -3.33 11.57 -7.80
C MET A 39 -2.77 10.49 -8.72
N LYS A 40 -2.45 10.84 -9.98
CA LYS A 40 -1.75 9.92 -10.89
C LYS A 40 -0.36 9.56 -10.37
N ALA A 41 0.42 10.54 -9.90
CA ALA A 41 1.73 10.30 -9.31
C ALA A 41 1.65 9.43 -8.04
N ILE A 42 0.64 9.66 -7.18
CA ILE A 42 0.40 8.82 -6.01
C ILE A 42 0.03 7.39 -6.41
N ALA A 43 -0.85 7.22 -7.41
CA ALA A 43 -1.21 5.90 -7.92
C ALA A 43 0.02 5.13 -8.44
N LEU A 44 0.90 5.79 -9.19
CA LEU A 44 2.15 5.19 -9.67
C LEU A 44 3.10 4.84 -8.53
N THR A 45 3.13 5.63 -7.47
CA THR A 45 3.93 5.34 -6.27
C THR A 45 3.44 4.06 -5.59
N ILE A 46 2.12 3.91 -5.44
CA ILE A 46 1.49 2.68 -4.92
C ILE A 46 1.82 1.49 -5.83
N TYR A 47 1.70 1.66 -7.16
CA TYR A 47 2.01 0.60 -8.12
C TYR A 47 3.47 0.13 -8.05
N ASN A 48 4.44 1.05 -7.95
CA ASN A 48 5.85 0.70 -7.83
C ASN A 48 6.12 -0.13 -6.58
N TYR A 49 5.50 0.23 -5.46
CA TYR A 49 5.59 -0.55 -4.22
C TYR A 49 4.94 -1.94 -4.37
N VAL A 50 3.77 -2.04 -4.99
CA VAL A 50 3.10 -3.32 -5.31
C VAL A 50 3.98 -4.21 -6.18
N VAL A 51 4.60 -3.69 -7.24
CA VAL A 51 5.49 -4.44 -8.13
C VAL A 51 6.74 -4.93 -7.39
N LYS A 52 7.29 -4.12 -6.48
CA LYS A 52 8.40 -4.55 -5.62
C LYS A 52 7.96 -5.71 -4.73
N LEU A 53 6.85 -5.56 -4.00
CA LEU A 53 6.33 -6.63 -3.14
C LEU A 53 6.03 -7.91 -3.90
N SER A 54 5.47 -7.79 -5.10
CA SER A 54 5.13 -8.97 -5.92
C SER A 54 6.38 -9.74 -6.33
N LYS A 55 7.46 -9.04 -6.70
CA LYS A 55 8.76 -9.66 -7.00
C LYS A 55 9.38 -10.30 -5.76
N ASP A 56 9.42 -9.56 -4.65
CA ASP A 56 10.05 -10.01 -3.40
C ASP A 56 9.36 -11.26 -2.81
N ASN A 57 8.07 -11.45 -3.10
CA ASN A 57 7.25 -12.55 -2.57
C ASN A 57 6.81 -13.56 -3.63
N ASN A 58 7.31 -13.48 -4.87
CA ASN A 58 6.96 -14.36 -5.98
C ASN A 58 5.45 -14.45 -6.26
N ILE A 59 4.80 -13.29 -6.36
CA ILE A 59 3.36 -13.13 -6.55
C ILE A 59 3.09 -12.67 -7.99
N ASP A 60 2.26 -13.41 -8.72
CA ASP A 60 1.85 -13.04 -10.07
C ASP A 60 0.61 -12.11 -10.05
N LEU A 61 0.82 -10.83 -10.36
CA LEU A 61 -0.24 -9.83 -10.40
C LEU A 61 -1.29 -10.08 -11.50
N ASN A 62 -0.99 -10.93 -12.50
CA ASN A 62 -1.96 -11.29 -13.54
C ASN A 62 -3.05 -12.24 -13.01
N THR A 63 -2.83 -12.86 -11.86
CA THR A 63 -3.81 -13.71 -11.17
C THR A 63 -4.74 -12.92 -10.26
N ALA A 64 -4.50 -11.60 -10.10
CA ALA A 64 -5.39 -10.74 -9.33
C ALA A 64 -6.74 -10.62 -10.03
N GLU A 65 -7.81 -10.91 -9.30
CA GLU A 65 -9.17 -10.77 -9.79
C GLU A 65 -9.43 -9.34 -10.32
N GLU A 66 -10.19 -9.25 -11.40
CA GLU A 66 -10.62 -7.95 -11.89
C GLU A 66 -11.57 -7.28 -10.89
N VAL A 67 -11.30 -6.01 -10.62
CA VAL A 67 -12.19 -5.23 -9.75
C VAL A 67 -13.31 -4.69 -10.62
N GLU A 68 -14.41 -5.42 -10.66
CA GLU A 68 -15.60 -5.03 -11.44
C GLU A 68 -16.31 -3.80 -10.85
N THR A 69 -16.08 -3.51 -9.57
CA THR A 69 -16.75 -2.41 -8.85
C THR A 69 -15.79 -1.27 -8.49
N ASP A 70 -16.31 -0.16 -8.00
CA ASP A 70 -15.50 0.90 -7.38
C ASP A 70 -15.20 0.60 -5.88
N THR A 71 -15.53 -0.61 -5.40
CA THR A 71 -15.31 -1.00 -3.99
C THR A 71 -14.03 -1.81 -3.85
N ILE A 72 -13.24 -1.49 -2.82
CA ILE A 72 -11.96 -2.14 -2.51
C ILE A 72 -12.12 -2.92 -1.21
N ASN A 73 -11.75 -4.20 -1.21
CA ASN A 73 -11.56 -4.93 0.03
C ASN A 73 -10.24 -4.52 0.70
N LEU A 74 -10.34 -3.71 1.76
CA LEU A 74 -9.20 -3.23 2.55
C LEU A 74 -8.90 -4.09 3.78
N ILE A 75 -9.63 -5.19 4.02
CA ILE A 75 -9.35 -6.09 5.15
C ILE A 75 -7.88 -6.57 5.11
N PRO A 76 -7.35 -7.07 3.97
CA PRO A 76 -5.95 -7.54 3.93
C PRO A 76 -4.93 -6.43 4.19
N PHE A 77 -5.25 -5.19 3.80
CA PHE A 77 -4.42 -4.02 4.10
C PHE A 77 -4.34 -3.75 5.61
N PHE A 78 -5.48 -3.72 6.30
CA PHE A 78 -5.52 -3.47 7.73
C PHE A 78 -4.93 -4.63 8.55
N GLU A 79 -5.12 -5.87 8.12
CA GLU A 79 -4.47 -7.04 8.74
C GLU A 79 -2.94 -6.93 8.67
N TYR A 80 -2.38 -6.56 7.52
CA TYR A 80 -0.94 -6.35 7.35
C TYR A 80 -0.41 -5.23 8.26
N VAL A 81 -1.08 -4.06 8.24
CA VAL A 81 -0.72 -2.90 9.06
C VAL A 81 -0.75 -3.25 10.54
N SER A 82 -1.77 -3.97 10.99
CA SER A 82 -1.91 -4.44 12.38
C SER A 82 -0.82 -5.44 12.76
N PHE A 83 -0.52 -6.39 11.87
CA PHE A 83 0.49 -7.42 12.12
C PHE A 83 1.89 -6.83 12.36
N TYR A 84 2.29 -5.85 11.54
CA TYR A 84 3.58 -5.17 11.68
C TYR A 84 3.54 -3.92 12.57
N ASN A 85 2.38 -3.59 13.15
CA ASN A 85 2.17 -2.40 13.96
C ASN A 85 2.66 -1.11 13.27
N ILE A 86 2.24 -0.93 12.02
CA ILE A 86 2.62 0.24 11.21
C ILE A 86 1.78 1.44 11.63
N GLU A 87 2.45 2.52 12.04
CA GLU A 87 1.81 3.80 12.33
C GLU A 87 1.79 4.65 11.05
N PHE A 88 0.68 5.31 10.73
CA PHE A 88 0.62 6.18 9.57
C PHE A 88 1.23 7.57 9.85
N TYR A 89 1.70 8.23 8.79
CA TYR A 89 2.11 9.63 8.87
C TYR A 89 0.89 10.54 8.99
N ASP A 90 0.98 11.59 9.79
CA ASP A 90 -0.01 12.67 9.75
C ASP A 90 0.37 13.67 8.65
N PHE A 91 -0.24 13.54 7.47
CA PHE A 91 0.05 14.44 6.34
C PHE A 91 -0.27 15.92 6.59
N LYS A 92 -0.98 16.26 7.67
CA LYS A 92 -1.17 17.68 8.04
C LYS A 92 0.08 18.30 8.65
N ASN A 93 0.89 17.49 9.33
CA ASN A 93 2.02 17.94 10.16
C ASN A 93 3.36 17.36 9.69
N ILE A 94 3.39 16.60 8.59
CA ILE A 94 4.60 16.00 8.05
C ILE A 94 5.51 17.06 7.40
N GLU A 95 6.81 16.94 7.63
CA GLU A 95 7.86 17.66 6.94
C GLU A 95 8.61 16.73 5.97
N ILE A 96 9.30 17.31 4.97
CA ILE A 96 10.05 16.52 3.97
C ILE A 96 11.14 15.66 4.64
N THR A 97 11.70 16.13 5.75
CA THR A 97 12.73 15.45 6.53
C THR A 97 12.20 14.26 7.34
N ASP A 98 10.88 14.10 7.48
CA ASP A 98 10.28 13.01 8.24
C ASP A 98 10.24 11.69 7.46
N VAL A 99 10.63 11.70 6.19
CA VAL A 99 10.64 10.51 5.32
C VAL A 99 12.05 10.28 4.80
N ASP A 100 12.73 9.24 5.28
CA ASP A 100 13.98 8.79 4.66
C ASP A 100 13.69 7.91 3.44
N ILE A 101 13.95 8.44 2.25
CA ILE A 101 13.77 7.72 0.98
C ILE A 101 14.74 6.54 0.81
N ASN A 102 15.75 6.41 1.67
CA ASN A 102 16.68 5.28 1.65
C ASN A 102 16.27 4.19 2.65
N ASP A 103 15.35 4.48 3.58
CA ASP A 103 14.78 3.48 4.48
C ASP A 103 13.53 2.84 3.85
N ALA A 104 13.60 1.53 3.61
CA ALA A 104 12.50 0.77 3.07
C ALA A 104 11.23 0.81 3.94
N LYS A 105 11.38 0.93 5.27
CA LYS A 105 10.25 1.04 6.21
C LYS A 105 9.58 2.39 6.13
N ASP A 106 10.36 3.47 6.00
CA ASP A 106 9.80 4.81 5.84
C ASP A 106 9.07 4.95 4.51
N LEU A 107 9.63 4.39 3.44
CA LEU A 107 8.97 4.32 2.14
C LEU A 107 7.67 3.52 2.19
N GLU A 108 7.67 2.35 2.82
CA GLU A 108 6.47 1.55 3.04
C GLU A 108 5.43 2.36 3.81
N ARG A 109 5.81 2.92 4.97
CA ARG A 109 4.95 3.76 5.79
C ARG A 109 4.35 4.93 5.01
N PHE A 110 5.15 5.58 4.16
CA PHE A 110 4.71 6.68 3.31
C PHE A 110 3.65 6.24 2.30
N VAL A 111 3.87 5.11 1.62
CA VAL A 111 2.90 4.54 0.66
C VAL A 111 1.61 4.14 1.36
N LEU A 112 1.69 3.42 2.49
CA LEU A 112 0.51 2.94 3.20
C LEU A 112 -0.31 4.08 3.82
N SER A 113 0.35 5.17 4.22
CA SER A 113 -0.34 6.39 4.65
C SER A 113 -1.18 6.97 3.51
N HIS A 114 -0.65 7.05 2.27
CA HIS A 114 -1.45 7.47 1.11
C HIS A 114 -2.65 6.57 0.85
N VAL A 115 -2.46 5.25 0.93
CA VAL A 115 -3.55 4.27 0.79
C VAL A 115 -4.64 4.53 1.83
N TYR A 116 -4.26 4.70 3.10
CA TYR A 116 -5.19 4.98 4.19
C TYR A 116 -5.99 6.27 3.94
N TYR A 117 -5.33 7.40 3.72
CA TYR A 117 -6.04 8.69 3.58
C TYR A 117 -6.91 8.80 2.33
N ILE A 118 -6.54 8.12 1.23
CA ILE A 118 -7.32 8.17 0.00
C ILE A 118 -8.57 7.31 0.10
N THR A 119 -8.51 6.22 0.86
CA THR A 119 -9.60 5.23 0.94
C THR A 119 -10.57 5.46 2.09
N GLN A 120 -10.21 6.25 3.10
CA GLN A 120 -11.07 6.59 4.25
C GLN A 120 -11.96 7.83 4.02
N LYS A 121 -12.17 8.26 2.78
CA LYS A 121 -13.03 9.41 2.45
C LYS A 121 -14.48 9.03 2.23
#